data_AF-A0A6P1Y2P9-F1
#
_entry.id   AF-A0A6P1Y2P9-F1
#
_cell.length_a   1.000
_cell.length_b   1.000
_cell.length_c   1.000
_cell.angle_alpha   90.00
_cell.angle_beta   90.00
_cell.angle_gamma   90.00
#
_symmetry.space_group_name_H-M   'P 1'
#
loop_
_entity.id
_entity.type
_entity.pdbx_description
1 polymer ?
#
loop_
_entity_poly.entity_id
_entity_poly.type
_entity_poly.pdbx_seq_one_letter_code
_entity_poly.pdbx_strand_id
1 'polypeptide(L)'
;MKKIIACMCLLAFIGTAHAKNWKYYYDDETGYSGEASITFIGDDTDGNLLDSTVDMLQAGARGLGYSVHNTRKLSKEIIWLFSEALKEYYLAKNEVYSILIDTTAPDSGIREGFIICVKIEDDAGDKITVNSSYMRKD
;
A
#
# COMPACT_ATOMS: atom_id res chain seq x y z
N MET A 1 0.08 -13.86 47.84
CA MET A 1 -0.73 -12.84 47.12
C MET A 1 0.19 -11.63 46.90
N LYS A 2 0.45 -11.05 45.73
CA LYS A 2 -0.11 -11.05 44.37
C LYS A 2 1.06 -11.01 43.38
N LYS A 3 1.06 -11.84 42.34
CA LYS A 3 1.92 -11.68 41.15
C LYS A 3 1.03 -11.18 40.01
N ILE A 4 0.86 -9.87 39.87
CA ILE A 4 0.11 -9.27 38.74
C ILE A 4 0.75 -7.93 38.37
N ILE A 5 2.00 -7.94 37.89
CA ILE A 5 2.61 -6.78 37.19
C ILE A 5 3.48 -7.32 36.05
N ALA A 6 2.94 -8.20 35.22
CA ALA A 6 3.61 -8.66 34.00
C ALA A 6 2.72 -8.53 32.75
N CYS A 7 1.42 -8.28 32.91
CA CYS A 7 0.46 -8.27 31.80
C CYS A 7 0.20 -6.87 31.24
N MET A 8 0.48 -5.80 32.00
CA MET A 8 0.27 -4.42 31.53
C MET A 8 1.33 -3.92 30.53
N CYS A 9 2.55 -4.49 30.53
CA CYS A 9 3.57 -4.12 29.54
C CYS A 9 3.38 -4.85 28.21
N LEU A 10 2.74 -6.02 28.19
CA LEU A 10 2.48 -6.77 26.96
C LEU A 10 1.38 -6.13 26.10
N LEU A 11 0.43 -5.42 26.73
CA LEU A 11 -0.65 -4.72 26.02
C LEU A 11 -0.20 -3.37 25.42
N ALA A 12 0.97 -2.85 25.79
CA ALA A 12 1.51 -1.63 25.21
C ALA A 12 2.10 -1.83 23.80
N PHE A 13 2.33 -3.08 23.36
CA PHE A 13 2.87 -3.40 22.04
C PHE A 13 1.82 -3.71 20.96
N ILE A 14 0.54 -3.81 21.33
CA ILE A 14 -0.57 -4.05 20.38
C ILE A 14 -1.23 -2.72 19.97
N GLY A 15 -0.73 -1.60 20.48
CA GLY A 15 -1.30 -0.26 20.35
C GLY A 15 -0.66 0.64 19.29
N THR A 16 0.15 0.14 18.36
CA THR A 16 0.45 0.91 17.13
C THR A 16 -0.78 0.83 16.23
N ALA A 17 -1.76 1.65 16.58
CA ALA A 17 -2.91 1.98 15.78
C ALA A 17 -2.48 2.14 14.30
N HIS A 18 -3.25 1.50 13.42
CA HIS A 18 -3.16 1.59 11.96
C HIS A 18 -3.37 3.03 11.44
N ALA A 19 -2.49 3.96 11.78
CA ALA A 19 -2.33 5.18 11.02
C ALA A 19 -1.62 4.78 9.72
N LYS A 20 -2.30 4.93 8.58
CA LYS A 20 -1.63 4.86 7.27
C LYS A 20 -0.50 5.89 7.29
N ASN A 21 0.74 5.41 7.35
CA ASN A 21 1.91 6.26 7.37
C ASN A 21 2.15 6.69 5.92
N TRP A 22 1.65 7.87 5.57
CA TRP A 22 1.95 8.50 4.30
C TRP A 22 3.35 9.10 4.37
N LYS A 23 4.18 8.80 3.38
CA LYS A 23 5.54 9.29 3.27
C LYS A 23 5.74 9.93 1.91
N TYR A 24 6.49 11.02 1.91
CA TYR A 24 6.93 11.69 0.70
C TYR A 24 8.27 11.11 0.21
N TYR A 25 8.34 10.76 -1.06
CA TYR A 25 9.53 10.27 -1.74
C TYR A 25 9.94 11.29 -2.80
N TYR A 26 11.25 11.43 -3.01
CA TYR A 26 11.83 12.33 -3.99
C TYR A 26 13.12 11.75 -4.57
N ASP A 27 13.29 11.86 -5.88
CA ASP A 27 14.51 11.48 -6.61
C ASP A 27 15.09 12.70 -7.34
N ASP A 28 16.31 13.10 -6.94
CA ASP A 28 17.00 14.27 -7.48
C ASP A 28 17.37 14.11 -8.97
N GLU A 29 17.62 12.88 -9.44
CA GLU A 29 18.12 12.62 -10.80
C GLU A 29 17.02 12.71 -11.86
N THR A 30 15.86 12.11 -11.58
CA THR A 30 14.70 12.09 -12.49
C THR A 30 13.72 13.22 -12.21
N GLY A 31 13.80 13.83 -11.03
CA GLY A 31 12.84 14.82 -10.54
C GLY A 31 11.50 14.22 -10.11
N TYR A 32 11.40 12.88 -10.03
CA TYR A 32 10.17 12.21 -9.61
C TYR A 32 9.89 12.44 -8.14
N SER A 33 8.61 12.64 -7.81
CA SER A 33 8.20 12.88 -6.43
C SER A 33 6.77 12.45 -6.17
N GLY A 34 6.45 12.12 -4.92
CA GLY A 34 5.06 11.88 -4.54
C GLY A 34 4.88 11.30 -3.16
N GLU A 35 3.63 11.27 -2.71
CA GLU A 35 3.24 10.66 -1.44
C GLU A 35 2.70 9.26 -1.67
N ALA A 36 3.26 8.30 -0.91
CA ALA A 36 2.75 6.94 -0.88
C ALA A 36 2.65 6.41 0.54
N SER A 37 1.75 5.47 0.75
CA SER A 37 1.65 4.68 1.97
C SER A 37 1.67 3.20 1.60
N ILE A 38 2.57 2.44 2.22
CA ILE A 38 2.69 0.99 2.05
C ILE A 38 2.24 0.26 3.31
N THR A 39 1.60 -0.89 3.13
CA THR A 39 1.17 -1.77 4.22
C THR A 39 1.41 -3.22 3.82
N PHE A 40 2.13 -3.97 4.66
CA PHE A 40 2.19 -5.43 4.59
C PHE A 40 0.82 -6.02 4.95
N ILE A 41 0.32 -6.91 4.09
CA ILE A 41 -1.01 -7.52 4.26
C ILE A 41 -0.89 -8.93 4.83
N GLY A 42 0.03 -9.73 4.30
CA GLY A 42 0.20 -11.12 4.72
C GLY A 42 0.89 -11.97 3.66
N ASP A 43 0.97 -13.26 3.92
CA ASP A 43 1.51 -14.28 3.02
C ASP A 43 0.40 -14.93 2.19
N ASP A 44 0.61 -15.07 0.88
CA ASP A 44 -0.33 -15.60 -0.11
C ASP A 44 0.08 -17.00 -0.63
N THR A 45 0.63 -17.85 0.25
CA THR A 45 0.97 -19.24 -0.10
C THR A 45 -0.27 -20.05 -0.48
N ASP A 46 -1.42 -19.78 0.15
CA ASP A 46 -2.70 -20.46 -0.12
C ASP A 46 -3.41 -19.92 -1.38
N GLY A 47 -2.87 -18.84 -1.98
CA GLY A 47 -3.33 -18.26 -3.24
C GLY A 47 -4.78 -17.79 -3.20
N ASN A 48 -5.02 -16.58 -2.68
CA ASN A 48 -6.29 -15.81 -2.73
C ASN A 48 -6.16 -14.42 -2.06
N LEU A 49 -5.10 -14.17 -1.31
CA LEU A 49 -4.90 -12.97 -0.52
C LEU A 49 -4.76 -11.72 -1.40
N LEU A 50 -4.03 -11.83 -2.52
CA LEU A 50 -3.86 -10.70 -3.45
C LEU A 50 -5.22 -10.22 -3.97
N ASP A 51 -6.00 -11.13 -4.57
CA ASP A 51 -7.28 -10.78 -5.19
C ASP A 51 -8.29 -10.26 -4.16
N SER A 52 -8.41 -10.93 -3.00
CA SER A 52 -9.29 -10.48 -1.93
C SER A 52 -8.90 -9.12 -1.36
N THR A 53 -7.59 -8.81 -1.32
CA THR A 53 -7.10 -7.48 -0.91
C THR A 53 -7.50 -6.42 -1.92
N VAL A 54 -7.35 -6.67 -3.23
CA VAL A 54 -7.77 -5.66 -4.23
C VAL A 54 -9.27 -5.45 -4.17
N ASP A 55 -10.07 -6.52 -4.07
CA ASP A 55 -11.52 -6.42 -3.96
C ASP A 55 -11.95 -5.60 -2.74
N MET A 56 -11.34 -5.86 -1.57
CA MET A 56 -11.61 -5.11 -0.34
C MET A 56 -11.27 -3.63 -0.49
N LEU A 57 -10.07 -3.30 -1.00
CA LEU A 57 -9.62 -1.91 -1.12
C LEU A 57 -10.46 -1.13 -2.15
N GLN A 58 -10.79 -1.75 -3.29
CA GLN A 58 -11.65 -1.12 -4.29
C GLN A 58 -13.07 -0.94 -3.76
N ALA A 59 -13.64 -1.93 -3.07
CA ALA A 59 -14.95 -1.80 -2.45
C ALA A 59 -14.97 -0.70 -1.39
N GLY A 60 -13.93 -0.61 -0.56
CA GLY A 60 -13.74 0.47 0.41
C GLY A 60 -13.70 1.85 -0.25
N ALA A 61 -12.90 2.02 -1.30
CA ALA A 61 -12.83 3.27 -2.06
C ALA A 61 -14.18 3.66 -2.69
N ARG A 62 -14.89 2.70 -3.29
CA ARG A 62 -16.25 2.91 -3.82
C ARG A 62 -17.23 3.31 -2.72
N GLY A 63 -17.16 2.68 -1.54
CA GLY A 63 -17.97 3.03 -0.37
C GLY A 63 -17.73 4.45 0.15
N LEU A 64 -16.54 5.02 -0.11
CA LEU A 64 -16.19 6.41 0.19
C LEU A 64 -16.58 7.39 -0.94
N GLY A 65 -17.20 6.90 -2.01
CA GLY A 65 -17.68 7.70 -3.15
C GLY A 65 -16.65 7.93 -4.25
N TYR A 66 -15.55 7.16 -4.28
CA TYR A 66 -14.63 7.19 -5.41
C TYR A 66 -15.17 6.35 -6.57
N SER A 67 -14.99 6.83 -7.80
CA SER A 67 -14.94 5.97 -8.98
C SER A 67 -13.61 5.21 -8.97
N VAL A 68 -13.63 3.92 -9.33
CA VAL A 68 -12.47 3.03 -9.25
C VAL A 68 -12.38 2.19 -10.51
N HIS A 69 -11.25 2.27 -11.20
CA HIS A 69 -11.01 1.62 -12.49
C HIS A 69 -9.68 0.85 -12.47
N ASN A 70 -9.74 -0.44 -12.78
CA ASN A 70 -8.53 -1.23 -13.01
C ASN A 70 -7.73 -0.64 -14.17
N THR A 71 -6.43 -0.49 -13.99
CA THR A 71 -5.52 -0.02 -15.03
C THR A 71 -4.30 -0.93 -15.08
N ARG A 72 -3.79 -1.15 -16.29
CA ARG A 72 -2.48 -1.79 -16.52
C ARG A 72 -1.41 -0.79 -16.93
N LYS A 73 -1.81 0.47 -17.18
CA LYS A 73 -0.92 1.55 -17.61
C LYS A 73 -0.63 2.43 -16.41
N LEU A 74 0.59 2.31 -15.89
CA LEU A 74 1.15 3.21 -14.88
C LEU A 74 2.22 4.08 -15.55
N SER A 75 2.31 5.35 -15.15
CA SER A 75 3.41 6.20 -15.59
C SER A 75 4.73 5.73 -14.95
N LYS A 76 5.87 6.14 -15.52
CA LYS A 76 7.18 5.81 -14.96
C LYS A 76 7.34 6.30 -13.52
N GLU A 77 6.83 7.49 -13.23
CA GLU A 77 6.86 8.08 -11.89
C GLU A 77 6.03 7.27 -10.88
N ILE A 78 4.85 6.79 -11.26
CA ILE A 78 4.04 5.92 -10.38
C ILE A 78 4.72 4.58 -10.15
N ILE A 79 5.36 4.02 -11.19
CA ILE A 79 6.14 2.77 -11.06
C ILE A 79 7.31 2.96 -10.11
N TRP A 80 8.07 4.04 -10.29
CA TRP A 80 9.16 4.42 -9.40
C TRP A 80 8.66 4.57 -7.96
N LEU A 81 7.55 5.29 -7.75
CA LEU A 81 7.05 5.61 -6.42
C LEU A 81 6.62 4.35 -5.63
N PHE A 82 5.89 3.41 -6.24
CA PHE A 82 5.56 2.18 -5.51
C PHE A 82 6.80 1.29 -5.29
N SER A 83 7.78 1.36 -6.20
CA SER A 83 9.04 0.63 -6.04
C SER A 83 9.86 1.19 -4.88
N GLU A 84 9.93 2.51 -4.72
CA GLU A 84 10.57 3.14 -3.55
C GLU A 84 9.84 2.78 -2.25
N ALA A 85 8.51 2.75 -2.27
CA ALA A 85 7.74 2.35 -1.10
C ALA A 85 8.03 0.90 -0.67
N LEU A 86 8.19 -0.02 -1.62
CA LEU A 86 8.52 -1.42 -1.35
C LEU A 86 9.90 -1.59 -0.66
N LYS A 87 10.88 -0.73 -0.95
CA LYS A 87 12.22 -0.80 -0.35
C LYS A 87 12.25 -0.59 1.16
N GLU A 88 11.14 -0.15 1.77
CA GLU A 88 11.02 -0.04 3.23
C GLU A 88 10.95 -1.39 3.94
N TYR A 89 10.69 -2.46 3.19
CA TYR A 89 10.57 -3.81 3.70
C TYR A 89 11.66 -4.71 3.12
N TYR A 90 12.07 -5.69 3.91
CA TYR A 90 12.75 -6.87 3.38
C TYR A 90 11.68 -7.78 2.78
N LEU A 91 11.62 -7.83 1.46
CA LEU A 91 10.59 -8.56 0.71
C LEU A 91 10.86 -10.07 0.77
N ALA A 92 9.85 -10.85 1.12
CA ALA A 92 9.89 -12.31 1.05
C ALA A 92 8.86 -12.84 0.04
N LYS A 93 9.16 -14.01 -0.53
CA LYS A 93 8.28 -14.68 -1.47
C LYS A 93 6.90 -14.90 -0.88
N ASN A 94 5.88 -14.80 -1.73
CA ASN A 94 4.45 -14.90 -1.44
C ASN A 94 3.88 -13.76 -0.59
N GLU A 95 4.68 -12.82 -0.11
CA GLU A 95 4.14 -11.67 0.62
C GLU A 95 3.30 -10.77 -0.29
N VAL A 96 2.21 -10.25 0.28
CA VAL A 96 1.31 -9.29 -0.34
C VAL A 96 1.41 -7.95 0.38
N TYR A 97 1.54 -6.90 -0.42
CA TYR A 97 1.60 -5.52 0.03
C TYR A 97 0.54 -4.68 -0.67
N SER A 98 -0.07 -3.74 0.05
CA SER A 98 -0.88 -2.68 -0.55
C SER A 98 -0.12 -1.37 -0.50
N ILE A 99 -0.06 -0.65 -1.61
CA ILE A 99 0.45 0.70 -1.73
C ILE A 99 -0.69 1.62 -2.17
N LEU A 100 -0.85 2.74 -1.47
CA LEU A 100 -1.74 3.83 -1.86
C LEU A 100 -0.88 5.02 -2.27
N ILE A 101 -1.20 5.63 -3.40
CA ILE A 101 -0.53 6.82 -3.91
C ILE A 101 -1.56 7.92 -4.04
N ASP A 102 -1.27 9.10 -3.49
CA ASP A 102 -2.08 10.30 -3.69
C ASP A 102 -1.47 11.11 -4.84
N THR A 103 -2.29 11.43 -5.84
CA THR A 103 -1.91 12.29 -6.96
C THR A 103 -2.77 13.54 -7.02
N THR A 104 -3.48 13.86 -5.94
CA THR A 104 -4.37 15.01 -5.85
C THR A 104 -3.60 16.30 -6.04
N ALA A 105 -3.95 17.04 -7.09
CA ALA A 105 -3.44 18.39 -7.29
C ALA A 105 -3.99 19.32 -6.18
N PRO A 106 -3.14 20.15 -5.54
CA PRO A 106 -3.58 21.15 -4.58
C PRO A 106 -4.69 22.03 -5.16
N ASP A 107 -5.70 22.34 -4.33
CA ASP A 107 -6.83 23.23 -4.67
C ASP A 107 -7.69 22.81 -5.87
N SER A 108 -7.51 21.61 -6.42
CA SER A 108 -8.27 21.15 -7.58
C SER A 108 -9.73 20.79 -7.27
N GLY A 109 -10.06 20.58 -5.99
CA GLY A 109 -11.34 20.01 -5.56
C GLY A 109 -11.51 18.52 -5.89
N ILE A 110 -10.61 17.95 -6.68
CA ILE A 110 -10.63 16.56 -7.13
C ILE A 110 -9.68 15.76 -6.24
N ARG A 111 -10.13 14.64 -5.68
CA ARG A 111 -9.24 13.67 -5.01
C ARG A 111 -8.98 12.51 -5.93
N GLU A 112 -7.72 12.21 -6.20
CA GLU A 112 -7.34 11.12 -7.09
C GLU A 112 -6.05 10.44 -6.67
N GLY A 113 -5.87 9.20 -7.12
CA GLY A 113 -4.71 8.41 -6.78
C GLY A 113 -4.77 6.99 -7.29
N PHE A 114 -3.86 6.16 -6.77
CA PHE A 114 -3.76 4.75 -7.13
C PHE A 114 -3.88 3.84 -5.91
N ILE A 115 -4.55 2.72 -6.13
CA ILE A 115 -4.48 1.53 -5.28
C ILE A 115 -3.62 0.53 -6.03
N ILE A 116 -2.49 0.13 -5.44
CA ILE A 116 -1.57 -0.85 -6.02
C ILE A 116 -1.44 -2.00 -5.02
N CYS A 117 -1.69 -3.22 -5.46
CA CYS A 117 -1.44 -4.42 -4.68
C CYS A 117 -0.35 -5.23 -5.38
N VAL A 118 0.66 -5.63 -4.61
CA VAL A 118 1.83 -6.34 -5.12
C VAL A 118 1.96 -7.67 -4.39
N LYS A 119 2.17 -8.75 -5.14
CA LYS A 119 2.62 -10.03 -4.62
C LYS A 119 4.07 -10.27 -5.04
N ILE A 120 4.90 -10.69 -4.10
CA ILE A 120 6.29 -11.08 -4.36
C ILE A 120 6.31 -12.53 -4.83
N GLU A 121 6.89 -12.79 -6.00
CA GLU A 121 6.86 -14.11 -6.65
C GLU A 121 8.13 -14.94 -6.42
N ASP A 122 9.22 -14.31 -6.01
CA ASP A 122 10.50 -14.96 -5.73
C ASP A 122 11.17 -14.44 -4.46
N ASP A 123 12.13 -15.22 -3.95
CA ASP A 123 12.85 -14.89 -2.72
C ASP A 123 13.84 -13.73 -2.91
N ALA A 124 14.09 -13.32 -4.15
CA ALA A 124 14.93 -12.17 -4.49
C ALA A 124 14.16 -10.84 -4.43
N GLY A 125 12.83 -10.88 -4.53
CA GLY A 125 12.00 -9.67 -4.66
C GLY A 125 12.02 -9.05 -6.07
N ASP A 126 12.65 -9.72 -7.04
CA ASP A 126 12.87 -9.21 -8.40
C ASP A 126 11.67 -9.49 -9.31
N LYS A 127 10.90 -10.52 -8.99
CA LYS A 127 9.67 -10.87 -9.70
C LYS A 127 8.46 -10.54 -8.84
N ILE A 128 7.57 -9.72 -9.40
CA ILE A 128 6.34 -9.30 -8.73
C ILE A 128 5.13 -9.46 -9.64
N THR A 129 3.99 -9.78 -9.04
CA THR A 129 2.67 -9.62 -9.65
C THR A 129 2.05 -8.32 -9.13
N VAL A 130 1.55 -7.49 -10.03
CA VAL A 130 0.98 -6.18 -9.70
C VAL A 130 -0.46 -6.09 -10.17
N ASN A 131 -1.36 -5.71 -9.26
CA ASN A 131 -2.69 -5.23 -9.59
C ASN A 131 -2.76 -3.74 -9.28
N SER A 132 -3.23 -2.94 -10.23
CA SER A 132 -3.37 -1.50 -10.05
C SER A 132 -4.75 -0.99 -10.44
N SER A 133 -5.26 -0.07 -9.63
CA SER A 133 -6.50 0.63 -9.86
C SER A 133 -6.28 2.12 -9.70
N TYR A 134 -6.83 2.92 -10.61
CA TYR A 134 -6.95 4.35 -10.45
C TYR A 134 -8.27 4.67 -9.74
N MET A 135 -8.23 5.60 -8.80
CA MET A 135 -9.41 6.07 -8.07
C MET A 135 -9.54 7.59 -8.18
N ARG A 136 -10.78 8.07 -8.31
CA ARG A 136 -11.09 9.50 -8.42
C ARG A 136 -12.42 9.85 -7.78
N LYS A 137 -12.47 11.00 -7.10
CA LYS A 137 -13.67 11.60 -6.53
C LYS A 137 -13.68 13.10 -6.85
N ASP A 138 -14.76 13.53 -7.50
CA ASP A 138 -15.03 14.93 -7.81
C ASP A 138 -15.85 15.63 -6.69
#